data_AF-A0A9D4CCN9-F1
#
_entry.id   AF-A0A9D4CCN9-F1
#
_cell.length_a   1.000
_cell.length_b   1.000
_cell.length_c   1.000
_cell.angle_alpha   90.00
_cell.angle_beta   90.00
_cell.angle_gamma   90.00
#
_symmetry.space_group_name_H-M   'P 1'
#
loop_
_entity.id
_entity.type
_entity.pdbx_description
1 polymer ?
#
loop_
_entity_poly.entity_id
_entity_poly.type
_entity_poly.pdbx_seq_one_letter_code
_entity_poly.pdbx_strand_id
1 'polypeptide(L)'
;MLLTDEVTDKDVVHNSCRLKYTAESAAARLSASPKKNLQHGPSDKKSPLQLNIKSAGFSHTICPICNRKGARSEGFVTIPGEAIMQLFINKNILLKKNSRCCHTHMSGGKFTPETLSADIQGKIRSTTYMEPEQISSLINSLRQSATQRQKSCIDFDDPSTMTDADYWNLTGLTKDQFSTLIGDVDDIRTTKTRSIRTCIAVLLVKLRTSLGNALLSTLFNMTITQVLCGSDNITYLNTKATVI
;
A
#
# COMPACT_ATOMS: atom_id res chain seq x y z
N MET A 1 -9.56 7.14 42.99
CA MET A 1 -9.03 8.44 42.51
C MET A 1 -9.52 8.60 41.09
N LEU A 2 -10.70 9.21 40.98
CA LEU A 2 -11.43 9.46 39.73
C LEU A 2 -10.84 10.73 39.10
N LEU A 3 -10.50 10.69 37.82
CA LEU A 3 -10.32 11.89 37.00
C LEU A 3 -11.54 11.96 36.07
N THR A 4 -12.49 12.78 36.48
CA THR A 4 -13.60 13.28 35.68
C THR A 4 -13.08 14.44 34.84
N ASP A 5 -12.91 14.23 33.53
CA ASP A 5 -12.81 15.35 32.60
C ASP A 5 -14.21 15.65 32.08
N GLU A 6 -14.77 16.73 32.61
CA GLU A 6 -16.06 17.30 32.23
C GLU A 6 -16.01 17.80 30.78
N VAL A 7 -16.94 17.30 29.96
CA VAL A 7 -17.23 17.81 28.63
C VAL A 7 -17.92 19.17 28.81
N THR A 8 -17.31 20.25 28.31
CA THR A 8 -17.94 21.58 28.26
C THR A 8 -18.16 22.05 26.83
N ASP A 9 -19.36 22.58 26.64
CA ASP A 9 -20.11 22.84 25.41
C ASP A 9 -19.71 24.14 24.69
N LYS A 10 -18.52 24.19 24.06
CA LYS A 10 -18.07 25.36 23.27
C LYS A 10 -17.23 25.06 22.03
N ASP A 11 -17.40 23.92 21.37
CA ASP A 11 -16.78 23.69 20.05
C ASP A 11 -17.63 24.28 18.92
N VAL A 12 -17.67 25.62 18.89
CA VAL A 12 -18.06 26.37 17.69
C VAL A 12 -17.03 26.08 16.62
N VAL A 13 -17.44 25.37 15.58
CA VAL A 13 -16.63 25.03 14.39
C VAL A 13 -16.06 26.32 13.80
N HIS A 14 -14.77 26.58 14.08
CA HIS A 14 -14.09 27.76 13.57
C HIS A 14 -13.44 27.45 12.22
N ASN A 15 -13.82 28.24 11.21
CA ASN A 15 -13.38 28.18 9.81
C ASN A 15 -11.87 28.46 9.60
N SER A 16 -11.06 28.47 10.67
CA SER A 16 -9.64 28.85 10.68
C SER A 16 -8.66 27.66 10.63
N CYS A 17 -9.13 26.42 10.76
CA CYS A 17 -8.26 25.23 10.67
C CYS A 17 -7.82 24.88 9.23
N ARG A 18 -8.08 25.74 8.24
CA ARG A 18 -7.70 25.48 6.84
C ARG A 18 -6.29 25.97 6.45
N LEU A 19 -5.56 26.72 7.28
CA LEU A 19 -4.34 27.42 6.81
C LEU A 19 -3.11 27.43 7.74
N LYS A 20 -3.10 26.77 8.90
CA LYS A 20 -1.95 26.86 9.83
C LYS A 20 -0.82 25.84 9.63
N TYR A 21 -0.79 25.09 8.51
CA TYR A 21 0.30 24.14 8.26
C TYR A 21 1.23 24.48 7.08
N THR A 22 1.12 25.66 6.45
CA THR A 22 1.89 25.95 5.21
C THR A 22 2.56 27.32 5.14
N ALA A 23 2.90 27.96 6.27
CA ALA A 23 3.65 29.23 6.23
C ALA A 23 4.99 29.21 7.01
N GLU A 24 5.07 28.56 8.17
CA GLU A 24 6.31 28.59 8.99
C GLU A 24 7.40 27.61 8.53
N SER A 25 7.06 26.54 7.81
CA SER A 25 8.03 25.53 7.35
C SER A 25 8.64 25.83 5.97
N ALA A 26 8.12 26.84 5.24
CA ALA A 26 8.63 27.25 3.93
C ALA A 26 9.71 28.35 4.02
N ALA A 27 9.66 29.23 5.03
CA ALA A 27 10.60 30.35 5.19
C ALA A 27 11.98 29.93 5.72
N ALA A 28 12.10 28.77 6.39
CA ALA A 28 13.36 28.33 7.01
C ALA A 28 14.36 27.65 6.06
N ARG A 29 14.06 27.54 4.74
CA ARG A 29 14.92 26.80 3.78
C ARG A 29 15.60 27.66 2.71
N LEU A 30 15.46 28.98 2.73
CA LEU A 30 15.93 29.86 1.64
C LEU A 30 17.16 30.73 1.93
N SER A 31 17.90 30.52 3.02
CA SER A 31 19.13 31.30 3.27
C SER A 31 20.27 30.47 3.82
N ALA A 32 20.98 29.76 2.95
CA ALA A 32 22.42 29.50 3.08
C ALA A 32 22.95 28.83 1.80
N SER A 33 23.65 29.59 0.96
CA SER A 33 24.50 29.04 -0.10
C SER A 33 25.86 29.72 -0.07
N PRO A 34 26.94 29.01 0.29
CA PRO A 34 28.28 29.43 -0.10
C PRO A 34 28.54 28.91 -1.52
N LYS A 35 28.81 29.83 -2.45
CA LYS A 35 29.28 29.51 -3.81
C LYS A 35 30.64 28.79 -3.69
N LYS A 36 30.69 27.48 -3.98
CA LYS A 36 31.95 26.78 -4.27
C LYS A 36 32.02 26.47 -5.75
N ASN A 37 33.01 27.09 -6.38
CA ASN A 37 33.45 26.87 -7.75
C ASN A 37 34.00 25.43 -7.84
N LEU A 38 33.41 24.58 -8.67
CA LEU A 38 33.89 23.22 -8.91
C LEU A 38 34.32 23.09 -10.38
N GLN A 39 35.63 23.02 -10.53
CA GLN A 39 36.33 22.64 -11.75
C GLN A 39 35.87 21.23 -12.19
N HIS A 40 35.70 21.05 -13.49
CA HIS A 40 35.35 19.76 -14.10
C HIS A 40 36.55 18.80 -14.00
N GLY A 41 36.45 17.81 -13.10
CA GLY A 41 37.31 16.62 -13.10
C GLY A 41 36.70 15.49 -13.96
N PRO A 42 37.50 14.50 -14.39
CA PRO A 42 37.06 13.44 -15.31
C PRO A 42 36.01 12.55 -14.64
N SER A 43 35.02 12.13 -15.43
CA SER A 43 33.86 11.33 -15.01
C SER A 43 34.28 9.98 -14.39
N ASP A 44 34.32 9.91 -13.06
CA ASP A 44 34.42 8.65 -12.32
C ASP A 44 33.18 7.78 -12.59
N LYS A 45 33.34 6.73 -13.41
CA LYS A 45 32.36 5.66 -13.52
C LYS A 45 32.33 4.94 -12.17
N LYS A 46 31.28 5.17 -11.39
CA LYS A 46 31.07 4.46 -10.12
C LYS A 46 31.00 2.96 -10.40
N SER A 47 31.88 2.18 -9.78
CA SER A 47 31.91 0.73 -9.93
C SER A 47 30.72 0.06 -9.22
N PRO A 48 30.22 -1.07 -9.74
CA PRO A 48 29.15 -1.83 -9.09
C PRO A 48 29.58 -2.29 -7.69
N LEU A 49 28.66 -2.17 -6.74
CA LEU A 49 28.87 -2.61 -5.36
C LEU A 49 28.43 -4.07 -5.20
N GLN A 50 29.24 -4.87 -4.51
CA GLN A 50 28.89 -6.22 -4.11
C GLN A 50 28.02 -6.20 -2.85
N LEU A 51 26.84 -6.81 -2.94
CA LEU A 51 25.88 -6.93 -1.84
C LEU A 51 25.69 -8.40 -1.45
N ASN A 52 25.53 -8.67 -0.16
CA ASN A 52 25.22 -9.98 0.40
C ASN A 52 23.71 -10.28 0.30
N ILE A 53 23.17 -10.17 -0.91
CA ILE A 53 21.78 -10.43 -1.25
C ILE A 53 21.75 -11.62 -2.19
N LYS A 54 20.90 -12.61 -1.88
CA LYS A 54 20.72 -13.78 -2.72
C LYS A 54 20.06 -13.38 -4.04
N SER A 55 20.51 -13.94 -5.16
CA SER A 55 19.88 -13.68 -6.46
C SER A 55 19.75 -14.93 -7.33
N ALA A 56 18.77 -14.90 -8.23
CA ALA A 56 18.47 -15.95 -9.20
C ALA A 56 18.09 -15.33 -10.57
N GLY A 57 17.88 -16.18 -11.59
CA GLY A 57 17.41 -15.73 -12.91
C GLY A 57 18.49 -15.19 -13.84
N PHE A 58 19.68 -15.79 -13.81
CA PHE A 58 20.81 -15.39 -14.64
C PHE A 58 20.69 -15.81 -16.12
N SER A 59 19.72 -16.66 -16.45
CA SER A 59 19.47 -17.14 -17.81
C SER A 59 18.05 -16.82 -18.23
N HIS A 60 17.89 -16.45 -19.50
CA HIS A 60 16.58 -16.31 -20.12
C HIS A 60 16.01 -17.65 -20.60
N THR A 61 16.79 -18.72 -20.62
CA THR A 61 16.38 -20.06 -21.11
C THR A 61 16.00 -21.02 -20.00
N ILE A 62 16.17 -20.63 -18.73
CA ILE A 62 15.91 -21.49 -17.57
C ILE A 62 15.02 -20.73 -16.60
N CYS A 63 14.02 -21.40 -16.04
CA CYS A 63 13.15 -20.83 -15.03
C CYS A 63 13.93 -20.62 -13.71
N PRO A 64 13.93 -19.41 -13.11
CA PRO A 64 14.60 -19.15 -11.85
C PRO A 64 13.97 -19.85 -10.66
N ILE A 65 12.73 -20.34 -10.78
CA ILE A 65 11.96 -20.94 -9.69
C ILE A 65 12.17 -22.46 -9.66
N CYS A 66 11.90 -23.15 -10.76
CA CYS A 66 11.93 -24.61 -10.83
C CYS A 66 13.11 -25.20 -11.62
N ASN A 67 14.02 -24.36 -12.11
CA ASN A 67 15.20 -24.75 -12.90
C ASN A 67 14.89 -25.52 -14.20
N ARG A 68 13.63 -25.54 -14.67
CA ARG A 68 13.26 -26.13 -15.96
C ARG A 68 13.84 -25.29 -17.11
N LYS A 69 14.37 -25.96 -18.13
CA LYS A 69 14.76 -25.33 -19.39
C LYS A 69 13.49 -25.05 -20.20
N GLY A 70 13.37 -23.84 -20.73
CA GLY A 70 12.26 -23.48 -21.62
C GLY A 70 12.39 -24.24 -22.94
N ALA A 71 11.55 -25.24 -23.15
CA ALA A 71 11.30 -25.77 -24.48
C ALA A 71 10.42 -24.77 -25.24
N ARG A 72 10.51 -24.73 -26.58
CA ARG A 72 9.68 -23.84 -27.41
C ARG A 72 8.16 -24.05 -27.21
N SER A 73 7.75 -25.18 -26.64
CA SER A 73 6.35 -25.59 -26.44
C SER A 73 5.79 -25.31 -25.03
N GLU A 74 6.61 -25.01 -24.02
CA GLU A 74 6.14 -24.58 -22.69
C GLU A 74 6.47 -23.10 -22.51
N GLY A 75 5.44 -22.26 -22.60
CA GLY A 75 5.58 -20.81 -22.57
C GLY A 75 6.29 -20.31 -21.32
N PHE A 76 7.23 -19.40 -21.50
CA PHE A 76 7.81 -18.62 -20.43
C PHE A 76 7.15 -17.25 -20.42
N VAL A 77 6.69 -16.82 -19.25
CA VAL A 77 6.16 -15.47 -19.03
C VAL A 77 7.23 -14.58 -18.43
N THR A 78 7.27 -13.32 -18.86
CA THR A 78 8.13 -12.29 -18.25
C THR A 78 7.59 -11.95 -16.87
N ILE A 79 8.47 -11.93 -15.87
CA ILE A 79 8.13 -11.63 -14.48
C ILE A 79 8.01 -10.10 -14.34
N PRO A 80 6.84 -9.56 -13.97
CA PRO A 80 6.66 -8.13 -13.73
C PRO A 80 7.52 -7.63 -12.55
N GLY A 81 7.87 -6.34 -12.56
CA GLY A 81 8.69 -5.75 -11.50
C GLY A 81 8.08 -5.88 -10.10
N GLU A 82 6.75 -5.79 -9.98
CA GLU A 82 6.02 -5.98 -8.73
C GLU A 82 6.17 -7.40 -8.18
N ALA A 83 6.09 -8.41 -9.04
CA ALA A 83 6.30 -9.80 -8.65
C ALA A 83 7.76 -10.05 -8.21
N ILE A 84 8.74 -9.42 -8.86
CA ILE A 84 10.15 -9.46 -8.42
C ILE A 84 10.27 -8.89 -7.00
N MET A 85 9.64 -7.75 -6.72
CA MET A 85 9.63 -7.16 -5.38
C MET A 85 8.91 -8.04 -4.36
N GLN A 86 7.80 -8.66 -4.73
CA GLN A 86 7.08 -9.61 -3.89
C GLN A 86 7.97 -10.79 -3.48
N LEU A 87 8.70 -11.37 -4.44
CA LEU A 87 9.63 -12.46 -4.17
C LEU A 87 10.79 -12.00 -3.28
N PHE A 88 11.33 -10.81 -3.52
CA PHE A 88 12.40 -10.25 -2.71
C PHE A 88 11.96 -10.04 -1.27
N ILE A 89 10.77 -9.47 -1.04
CA ILE A 89 10.25 -9.24 0.31
C ILE A 89 9.97 -10.57 1.03
N ASN A 90 9.43 -11.57 0.34
CA ASN A 90 8.98 -12.81 0.97
C ASN A 90 10.09 -13.85 1.16
N LYS A 91 11.06 -13.93 0.23
CA LYS A 91 12.11 -14.97 0.21
C LYS A 91 13.53 -14.41 0.28
N ASN A 92 13.71 -13.09 0.30
CA ASN A 92 15.02 -12.42 0.25
C ASN A 92 15.86 -12.87 -0.98
N ILE A 93 15.20 -13.06 -2.13
CA ILE A 93 15.84 -13.45 -3.39
C ILE A 93 15.52 -12.40 -4.46
N LEU A 94 16.55 -11.79 -5.02
CA LEU A 94 16.44 -10.78 -6.06
C LEU A 94 16.50 -11.43 -7.46
N LEU A 95 15.60 -11.02 -8.35
CA LEU A 95 15.64 -11.41 -9.76
C LEU A 95 16.08 -10.23 -10.62
N LYS A 96 16.77 -10.53 -11.73
CA LYS A 96 17.08 -9.51 -12.73
C LYS A 96 15.80 -9.02 -13.41
N LYS A 97 15.75 -7.75 -13.78
CA LYS A 97 14.69 -7.20 -14.65
C LYS A 97 14.56 -8.06 -15.91
N ASN A 98 13.33 -8.26 -16.38
CA ASN A 98 12.99 -9.09 -17.54
C ASN A 98 13.36 -10.59 -17.40
N SER A 99 13.54 -11.08 -16.17
CA SER A 99 13.60 -12.51 -15.91
C SER A 99 12.29 -13.18 -16.34
N ARG A 100 12.37 -14.43 -16.80
CA ARG A 100 11.21 -15.19 -17.28
C ARG A 100 11.03 -16.47 -16.47
N CYS A 101 9.79 -16.88 -16.19
CA CYS A 101 9.48 -18.14 -15.52
C CYS A 101 8.36 -18.92 -16.23
N CYS A 102 8.15 -20.18 -15.83
CA CYS A 102 7.05 -20.99 -16.34
C CYS A 102 5.69 -20.36 -15.97
N HIS A 103 4.70 -20.47 -16.86
CA HIS A 103 3.33 -19.99 -16.59
C HIS A 103 2.73 -20.56 -15.31
N THR A 104 3.08 -21.79 -14.92
CA THR A 104 2.59 -22.46 -13.70
C THR A 104 2.94 -21.71 -12.40
N HIS A 105 3.96 -20.85 -12.42
CA HIS A 105 4.39 -20.11 -11.23
C HIS A 105 3.72 -18.75 -11.07
N MET A 106 2.96 -18.31 -12.07
CA MET A 106 2.39 -16.97 -12.15
C MET A 106 0.90 -17.03 -12.41
N SER A 107 0.13 -16.25 -11.65
CA SER A 107 -1.29 -16.03 -11.89
C SER A 107 -1.62 -14.56 -11.65
N GLY A 108 -2.34 -13.93 -12.58
CA GLY A 108 -2.71 -12.51 -12.48
C GLY A 108 -1.51 -11.56 -12.32
N GLY A 109 -0.36 -11.88 -12.91
CA GLY A 109 0.85 -11.06 -12.80
C GLY A 109 1.59 -11.15 -11.46
N LYS A 110 1.14 -12.02 -10.54
CA LYS A 110 1.77 -12.28 -9.23
C LYS A 110 2.24 -13.73 -9.14
N PHE A 111 3.18 -14.00 -8.22
CA PHE A 111 3.57 -15.37 -7.93
C PHE A 111 2.42 -16.12 -7.24
N THR A 112 2.21 -17.38 -7.63
CA THR A 112 1.21 -18.24 -6.98
C THR A 112 1.61 -18.49 -5.51
N PRO A 113 0.64 -18.71 -4.60
CA PRO A 113 0.93 -19.02 -3.20
C PRO A 113 1.87 -20.23 -3.04
N GLU A 114 1.69 -21.25 -3.87
CA GLU A 114 2.55 -22.44 -3.91
C GLU A 114 4.01 -22.09 -4.26
N THR A 115 4.21 -21.16 -5.18
CA THR A 115 5.56 -20.69 -5.54
C THR A 115 6.20 -19.90 -4.42
N LEU A 116 5.41 -19.15 -3.64
CA LEU A 116 5.89 -18.36 -2.51
C LEU A 116 6.11 -19.19 -1.24
N SER A 117 5.43 -20.33 -1.08
CA SER A 117 5.67 -21.24 0.04
C SER A 117 6.86 -22.16 -0.23
N ALA A 118 6.97 -22.72 -1.44
CA ALA A 118 8.03 -23.64 -1.83
C ALA A 118 9.43 -22.99 -1.84
N ASP A 119 10.46 -23.85 -1.75
CA ASP A 119 11.84 -23.42 -1.94
C ASP A 119 12.19 -23.28 -3.41
N ILE A 120 12.96 -22.23 -3.71
CA ILE A 120 13.45 -21.94 -5.06
C ILE A 120 14.51 -22.98 -5.43
N GLN A 121 14.21 -23.79 -6.45
CA GLN A 121 15.08 -24.85 -6.97
C GLN A 121 16.08 -24.33 -8.03
N GLY A 122 15.90 -23.08 -8.49
CA GLY A 122 16.84 -22.44 -9.39
C GLY A 122 18.21 -22.20 -8.78
N LYS A 123 19.22 -21.99 -9.62
CA LYS A 123 20.58 -21.66 -9.16
C LYS A 123 20.60 -20.30 -8.46
N ILE A 124 20.87 -20.31 -7.16
CA ILE A 124 20.98 -19.11 -6.31
C ILE A 124 22.46 -18.72 -6.16
N ARG A 125 22.78 -17.44 -6.31
CA ARG A 125 24.06 -16.85 -5.88
C ARG A 125 23.88 -16.18 -4.53
N SER A 126 24.88 -16.29 -3.67
CA SER A 126 24.88 -15.67 -2.33
C SER A 126 25.14 -14.16 -2.37
N THR A 127 25.74 -13.68 -3.46
CA THR A 127 26.12 -12.27 -3.63
C THR A 127 25.60 -11.73 -4.96
N THR A 128 25.30 -10.44 -4.97
CA THR A 128 24.78 -9.71 -6.15
C THR A 128 25.57 -8.43 -6.34
N TYR A 129 25.95 -8.13 -7.57
CA TYR A 129 26.58 -6.86 -7.93
C TYR A 129 25.50 -5.91 -8.44
N MET A 130 25.44 -4.70 -7.87
CA MET A 130 24.44 -3.69 -8.23
C MET A 130 25.11 -2.35 -8.45
N GLU A 131 24.69 -1.68 -9.52
CA GLU A 131 25.06 -0.28 -9.75
C GLU A 131 24.35 0.64 -8.75
N PRO A 132 24.93 1.81 -8.41
CA PRO A 132 24.31 2.75 -7.46
C PRO A 132 22.84 3.07 -7.78
N GLU A 133 22.49 3.25 -9.05
CA GLU A 133 21.13 3.55 -9.50
C GLU A 133 20.17 2.38 -9.23
N GLN A 134 20.65 1.15 -9.34
CA GLN A 134 19.87 -0.05 -9.04
C GLN A 134 19.60 -0.18 -7.54
N ILE A 135 20.59 0.18 -6.71
CA ILE A 135 20.45 0.19 -5.25
C ILE A 135 19.40 1.24 -4.84
N SER A 136 19.52 2.47 -5.36
CA SER A 136 18.53 3.52 -5.09
C SER A 136 17.13 3.10 -5.56
N SER A 137 17.02 2.49 -6.73
CA SER A 137 15.74 1.97 -7.24
C SER A 137 15.17 0.87 -6.34
N LEU A 138 15.99 -0.04 -5.82
CA LEU A 138 15.56 -1.10 -4.91
C LEU A 138 15.08 -0.53 -3.58
N ILE A 139 15.83 0.40 -2.98
CA ILE A 139 15.46 1.07 -1.73
C ILE A 139 14.13 1.84 -1.90
N ASN A 140 13.96 2.56 -3.01
CA ASN A 140 12.71 3.26 -3.29
C ASN A 140 11.52 2.31 -3.46
N SER A 141 11.73 1.17 -4.14
CA SER A 141 10.69 0.16 -4.32
C SER A 141 10.32 -0.52 -2.99
N LEU A 142 11.30 -0.77 -2.13
CA LEU A 142 11.09 -1.26 -0.77
C LEU A 142 10.30 -0.26 0.08
N ARG A 143 10.69 1.02 0.03
CA ARG A 143 9.98 2.09 0.73
C ARG A 143 8.53 2.17 0.28
N GLN A 144 8.28 2.17 -1.03
CA GLN A 144 6.91 2.18 -1.56
C GLN A 144 6.11 0.96 -1.09
N SER A 145 6.70 -0.23 -1.13
CA SER A 145 6.06 -1.46 -0.66
C SER A 145 5.74 -1.42 0.83
N ALA A 146 6.66 -0.89 1.65
CA ALA A 146 6.47 -0.73 3.08
C ALA A 146 5.37 0.30 3.39
N THR A 147 5.37 1.45 2.71
CA THR A 147 4.32 2.47 2.85
C THR A 147 2.96 1.96 2.39
N GLN A 148 2.91 1.12 1.34
CA GLN A 148 1.66 0.51 0.90
C GLN A 148 1.14 -0.51 1.91
N ARG A 149 2.01 -1.33 2.51
CA ARG A 149 1.63 -2.25 3.60
C ARG A 149 1.27 -1.54 4.92
N GLN A 150 1.69 -0.28 5.08
CA GLN A 150 1.24 0.57 6.20
C GLN A 150 -0.16 1.14 5.97
N LYS A 151 -0.70 1.10 4.75
CA LYS A 151 -2.14 1.33 4.55
C LYS A 151 -2.87 0.16 5.21
N SER A 152 -3.98 0.47 5.90
CA SER A 152 -4.68 -0.38 6.85
C SER A 152 -4.83 -1.85 6.41
N CYS A 153 -4.91 -2.74 7.41
CA CYS A 153 -5.32 -4.15 7.21
C CYS A 153 -6.65 -4.26 6.44
N ILE A 154 -7.45 -3.19 6.52
CA ILE A 154 -8.76 -3.06 5.91
C ILE A 154 -8.71 -1.92 4.89
N ASP A 155 -8.69 -2.26 3.60
CA ASP A 155 -8.73 -1.30 2.49
C ASP A 155 -9.93 -1.59 1.58
N PHE A 156 -11.02 -0.83 1.73
CA PHE A 156 -12.21 -0.99 0.91
C PHE A 156 -12.09 -0.32 -0.47
N ASP A 157 -11.05 0.50 -0.70
CA ASP A 157 -10.82 1.16 -1.98
C ASP A 157 -10.18 0.24 -3.02
N ASP A 158 -9.45 -0.80 -2.58
CA ASP A 158 -8.94 -1.86 -3.44
C ASP A 158 -9.66 -3.20 -3.16
N PRO A 159 -10.64 -3.59 -4.00
CA PRO A 159 -11.39 -4.84 -3.84
C PRO A 159 -10.54 -6.13 -3.89
N SER A 160 -9.28 -6.03 -4.32
CA SER A 160 -8.35 -7.17 -4.40
C SER A 160 -7.63 -7.46 -3.08
N THR A 161 -7.70 -6.54 -2.11
CA THR A 161 -6.98 -6.66 -0.83
C THR A 161 -7.68 -7.57 0.19
N MET A 162 -9.00 -7.74 0.09
CA MET A 162 -9.82 -8.49 1.04
C MET A 162 -10.64 -9.57 0.32
N THR A 163 -10.94 -10.68 0.98
CA THR A 163 -11.78 -11.76 0.43
C THR A 163 -13.28 -11.45 0.59
N ASP A 164 -14.16 -12.22 -0.06
CA ASP A 164 -15.61 -12.05 0.11
C ASP A 164 -16.05 -12.35 1.56
N ALA A 165 -15.40 -13.32 2.20
CA ALA A 165 -15.59 -13.62 3.62
C ALA A 165 -15.20 -12.44 4.51
N ASP A 166 -14.12 -11.72 4.19
CA ASP A 166 -13.72 -10.52 4.94
C ASP A 166 -14.77 -9.41 4.81
N TYR A 167 -15.30 -9.18 3.61
CA TYR A 167 -16.40 -8.24 3.37
C TYR A 167 -17.63 -8.60 4.22
N TRP A 168 -18.03 -9.87 4.21
CA TRP A 168 -19.17 -10.35 4.99
C TRP A 168 -18.95 -10.21 6.50
N ASN A 169 -17.77 -10.60 7.00
CA ASN A 169 -17.45 -10.54 8.43
C ASN A 169 -17.39 -9.09 8.94
N LEU A 170 -16.85 -8.18 8.14
CA LEU A 170 -16.68 -6.78 8.50
C LEU A 170 -17.97 -5.98 8.34
N THR A 171 -18.68 -6.13 7.22
CA THR A 171 -19.81 -5.26 6.85
C THR A 171 -21.17 -5.93 6.91
N GLY A 172 -21.21 -7.27 6.93
CA GLY A 172 -22.45 -8.04 6.76
C GLY A 172 -22.95 -8.14 5.31
N LEU A 173 -22.16 -7.70 4.34
CA LEU A 173 -22.47 -7.74 2.91
C LEU A 173 -21.39 -8.49 2.14
N THR A 174 -21.80 -9.18 1.07
CA THR A 174 -20.87 -9.71 0.06
C THR A 174 -20.24 -8.56 -0.73
N LYS A 175 -19.15 -8.83 -1.46
CA LYS A 175 -18.50 -7.83 -2.32
C LYS A 175 -19.43 -7.23 -3.36
N ASP A 176 -20.28 -8.05 -3.98
CA ASP A 176 -21.19 -7.62 -5.04
C ASP A 176 -22.32 -6.75 -4.47
N GLN A 177 -22.89 -7.14 -3.32
CA GLN A 177 -23.88 -6.34 -2.59
C GLN A 177 -23.30 -5.01 -2.14
N PHE A 178 -22.09 -5.03 -1.58
CA PHE A 178 -21.39 -3.82 -1.17
C PHE A 178 -21.13 -2.93 -2.38
N SER A 179 -20.68 -3.47 -3.51
CA SER A 179 -20.44 -2.66 -4.71
C SER A 179 -21.72 -2.07 -5.31
N THR A 180 -22.84 -2.78 -5.23
CA THR A 180 -24.16 -2.28 -5.64
C THR A 180 -24.57 -1.12 -4.76
N LEU A 181 -24.46 -1.27 -3.43
CA LEU A 181 -24.75 -0.21 -2.47
C LEU A 181 -23.93 1.07 -2.73
N ILE A 182 -22.65 0.93 -3.09
CA ILE A 182 -21.81 2.09 -3.44
C ILE A 182 -22.31 2.78 -4.72
N GLY A 183 -22.82 2.01 -5.68
CA GLY A 183 -23.38 2.54 -6.93
C GLY A 183 -24.68 3.31 -6.73
N ASP A 184 -25.45 2.99 -5.69
CA ASP A 184 -26.72 3.63 -5.36
C ASP A 184 -26.55 4.91 -4.51
N VAL A 185 -25.32 5.23 -4.08
CA VAL A 185 -25.04 6.36 -3.18
C VAL A 185 -24.37 7.51 -3.94
N ASP A 186 -25.17 8.51 -4.33
CA ASP A 186 -24.70 9.68 -5.09
C ASP A 186 -24.25 10.86 -4.19
N ASP A 187 -24.74 10.96 -2.95
CA ASP A 187 -24.69 12.21 -2.17
C ASP A 187 -23.68 12.24 -1.00
N ILE A 188 -22.64 11.41 -1.03
CA ILE A 188 -21.57 11.45 0.00
C ILE A 188 -20.42 12.32 -0.49
N ARG A 189 -20.20 13.44 0.21
CA ARG A 189 -19.07 14.35 -0.03
C ARG A 189 -17.73 13.64 0.14
N THR A 190 -17.07 13.31 -0.97
CA THR A 190 -15.68 12.83 -0.98
C THR A 190 -14.76 13.90 -0.40
N THR A 191 -13.79 13.48 0.42
CA THR A 191 -12.73 14.37 0.91
C THR A 191 -11.39 13.92 0.34
N LYS A 192 -10.39 14.80 0.28
CA LYS A 192 -9.04 14.48 -0.26
C LYS A 192 -8.37 13.27 0.43
N THR A 193 -8.87 12.88 1.61
CA THR A 193 -8.34 11.78 2.41
C THR A 193 -9.28 10.57 2.52
N ARG A 194 -10.49 10.60 1.96
CA ARG A 194 -11.49 9.52 2.07
C ARG A 194 -12.38 9.40 0.84
N SER A 195 -12.52 8.18 0.35
CA SER A 195 -13.52 7.80 -0.65
C SER A 195 -14.90 7.58 -0.01
N ILE A 196 -15.95 7.59 -0.85
CA ILE A 196 -17.30 7.17 -0.47
C ILE A 196 -17.29 5.73 0.06
N ARG A 197 -16.51 4.88 -0.61
CA ARG A 197 -16.38 3.45 -0.32
C ARG A 197 -15.89 3.20 1.10
N THR A 198 -14.85 3.89 1.51
CA THR A 198 -14.28 3.74 2.85
C THR A 198 -15.16 4.37 3.93
N CYS A 199 -15.88 5.46 3.64
CA CYS A 199 -16.86 6.01 4.59
C CYS A 199 -18.01 5.04 4.89
N ILE A 200 -18.62 4.48 3.86
CA ILE A 200 -19.71 3.49 4.01
C ILE A 200 -19.18 2.25 4.73
N ALA A 201 -17.99 1.79 4.38
CA ALA A 201 -17.37 0.67 5.07
C ALA A 201 -17.15 0.93 6.56
N VAL A 202 -16.60 2.08 6.95
CA VAL A 202 -16.42 2.45 8.37
C VAL A 202 -17.76 2.45 9.11
N LEU A 203 -18.82 2.97 8.48
CA LEU A 203 -20.16 2.96 9.07
C LEU A 203 -20.68 1.53 9.26
N LEU A 204 -20.63 0.69 8.22
CA LEU A 204 -21.12 -0.69 8.29
C LEU A 204 -20.34 -1.51 9.30
N VAL A 205 -19.01 -1.37 9.34
CA VAL A 205 -18.18 -2.04 10.36
C VAL A 205 -18.56 -1.56 11.76
N LYS A 206 -18.76 -0.25 11.96
CA LYS A 206 -19.20 0.31 13.24
C LYS A 206 -20.54 -0.27 13.69
N LEU A 207 -21.52 -0.35 12.79
CA LEU A 207 -22.84 -0.93 13.07
C LEU A 207 -22.76 -2.45 13.34
N ARG A 208 -21.92 -3.17 12.61
CA ARG A 208 -21.81 -4.63 12.72
C ARG A 208 -21.08 -5.10 13.98
N THR A 209 -20.03 -4.39 14.35
CA THR A 209 -19.06 -4.83 15.37
C THR A 209 -19.19 -4.10 16.70
N SER A 210 -19.96 -3.01 16.75
CA SER A 210 -20.11 -2.13 17.93
C SER A 210 -18.76 -1.65 18.52
N LEU A 211 -17.73 -1.56 17.68
CA LEU A 211 -16.40 -1.13 18.12
C LEU A 211 -16.36 0.37 18.40
N GLY A 212 -15.61 0.76 19.43
CA GLY A 212 -15.36 2.17 19.74
C GLY A 212 -14.57 2.87 18.62
N ASN A 213 -14.75 4.19 18.50
CA ASN A 213 -14.10 5.00 17.44
C ASN A 213 -12.57 4.91 17.47
N ALA A 214 -11.97 4.74 18.66
CA ALA A 214 -10.52 4.54 18.81
C ALA A 214 -10.05 3.23 18.18
N LEU A 215 -10.81 2.15 18.30
CA LEU A 215 -10.43 0.86 17.70
C LEU A 215 -10.68 0.88 16.18
N LEU A 216 -11.76 1.51 15.73
CA LEU A 216 -11.99 1.76 14.30
C LEU A 216 -10.89 2.63 13.67
N SER A 217 -10.42 3.65 14.40
CA SER A 217 -9.28 4.49 13.99
C SER A 217 -8.03 3.65 13.74
N THR A 218 -7.74 2.70 14.63
CA THR A 218 -6.63 1.76 14.47
C THR A 218 -6.84 0.81 13.29
N LEU A 219 -8.03 0.21 13.16
CA LEU A 219 -8.34 -0.78 12.11
C LEU A 219 -8.28 -0.20 10.70
N PHE A 220 -8.80 1.01 10.51
CA PHE A 220 -8.81 1.70 9.22
C PHE A 220 -7.58 2.59 9.01
N ASN A 221 -6.63 2.60 9.96
CA ASN A 221 -5.47 3.50 9.96
C ASN A 221 -5.86 4.96 9.65
N MET A 222 -6.93 5.42 10.32
CA MET A 222 -7.48 6.77 10.23
C MET A 222 -7.36 7.49 11.55
N THR A 223 -7.47 8.82 11.56
CA THR A 223 -7.60 9.57 12.83
C THR A 223 -9.02 9.42 13.40
N ILE A 224 -9.19 9.57 14.72
CA ILE A 224 -10.52 9.50 15.37
C ILE A 224 -11.51 10.49 14.74
N THR A 225 -11.06 11.70 14.39
CA THR A 225 -11.87 12.71 13.68
C THR A 225 -12.33 12.22 12.31
N GLN A 226 -11.51 11.43 11.61
CA GLN A 226 -11.87 10.82 10.34
C GLN A 226 -12.86 9.65 10.50
N VAL A 227 -12.87 8.96 11.63
CA VAL A 227 -13.91 7.97 11.91
C VAL A 227 -15.24 8.66 12.24
N LEU A 228 -15.20 9.69 13.09
CA LEU A 228 -16.38 10.45 13.52
C LEU A 228 -17.09 11.15 12.36
N CYS A 229 -16.39 11.97 11.57
CA CYS A 229 -17.03 12.63 10.43
C CYS A 229 -17.55 11.65 9.36
N GLY A 230 -17.04 10.40 9.33
CA GLY A 230 -17.55 9.33 8.47
C GLY A 230 -18.92 8.83 8.94
N SER A 231 -19.11 8.66 10.26
CA SER A 231 -20.42 8.32 10.82
C SER A 231 -21.40 9.50 10.82
N ASP A 232 -20.92 10.72 11.06
CA ASP A 232 -21.80 11.87 11.31
C ASP A 232 -22.44 12.42 10.02
N ASN A 233 -21.74 12.32 8.88
CA ASN A 233 -22.29 12.72 7.57
C ASN A 233 -23.51 11.89 7.14
N ILE A 234 -23.63 10.65 7.61
CA ILE A 234 -24.75 9.76 7.26
C ILE A 234 -25.86 9.82 8.34
N THR A 235 -25.51 10.03 9.62
CA THR A 235 -26.52 10.29 10.66
C THR A 235 -27.33 11.55 10.36
N TYR A 236 -26.71 12.58 9.77
CA TYR A 236 -27.40 13.80 9.32
C TYR A 236 -28.42 13.57 8.19
N LEU A 237 -28.31 12.46 7.44
CA LEU A 237 -29.32 12.07 6.45
C LEU A 237 -30.52 11.37 7.10
N ASN A 238 -30.30 10.62 8.18
CA ASN A 238 -31.39 9.95 8.91
C ASN A 238 -32.28 10.94 9.69
N THR A 239 -31.73 12.06 10.18
CA THR A 239 -32.54 13.10 10.84
C THR A 239 -33.43 13.89 9.87
N LYS A 240 -33.18 13.84 8.56
CA LYS A 240 -34.08 14.39 7.54
C LYS A 240 -35.14 13.40 7.05
N ALA A 241 -34.95 12.10 7.29
CA ALA A 241 -35.92 11.06 6.92
C ALA A 241 -37.01 10.84 7.97
N THR A 242 -36.81 11.27 9.23
CA THR A 242 -37.80 11.18 10.32
C THR A 242 -38.63 12.46 10.50
N VAL A 243 -38.65 13.35 9.50
CA VAL A 243 -39.58 14.49 9.43
C VAL A 243 -40.34 14.43 8.11
N ILE A 244 -41.12 13.37 7.94
CA ILE A 244 -42.34 13.32 7.12
C ILE A 244 -43.36 12.48 7.89
#